data_AF-A0A9Q3KEH2-F1
#
_entry.id   AF-A0A9Q3KEH2-F1
#
_cell.length_a   1.000
_cell.length_b   1.000
_cell.length_c   1.000
_cell.angle_alpha   90.00
_cell.angle_beta   90.00
_cell.angle_gamma   90.00
#
_symmetry.space_group_name_H-M   'P 1'
#
loop_
_entity.id
_entity.type
_entity.pdbx_description
1 polymer ?
#
loop_
_entity_poly.entity_id
_entity_poly.type
_entity_poly.pdbx_seq_one_letter_code
_entity_poly.pdbx_strand_id
1 'polypeptide(L)'
;MRQDHEKHAWSWWKSEMITKWANNSWRFKMDNAFESTIFNSEKDKPLMWFFERKDRLSALHPNMSDTMINMRILRNFGGELEHSIKCRCVEPCSKEDYSNAMEDIITRTRIGKTWTKIPMESKMVPKIYREDRKPEIPVLKCHKCGSTSHLVNT
;
A
#
# COMPACT_ATOMS: atom_id res chain seq x y z
N MET A 1 -11.73 -51.16 27.03
CA MET A 1 -11.40 -51.34 25.59
C MET A 1 -11.05 -49.97 25.02
N ARG A 2 -9.82 -49.76 24.55
CA ARG A 2 -9.53 -48.58 23.72
C ARG A 2 -10.11 -48.87 22.35
N GLN A 3 -10.95 -47.98 21.82
CA GLN A 3 -11.39 -48.07 20.43
C GLN A 3 -10.14 -47.92 19.55
N ASP A 4 -9.85 -48.93 18.73
CA ASP A 4 -8.86 -48.80 17.67
C ASP A 4 -9.36 -47.72 16.72
N HIS A 5 -8.71 -46.57 16.72
CA HIS A 5 -8.97 -45.54 15.72
C HIS A 5 -8.55 -46.13 14.37
N GLU A 6 -9.52 -46.42 13.51
CA GLU A 6 -9.27 -46.79 12.13
C GLU A 6 -8.27 -45.79 11.53
N LYS A 7 -7.19 -46.30 10.94
CA LYS A 7 -6.18 -45.47 10.28
C LYS A 7 -6.75 -44.93 8.98
N HIS A 8 -7.57 -43.90 9.07
CA HIS A 8 -8.12 -43.23 7.90
C HIS A 8 -7.02 -42.51 7.11
N ALA A 9 -7.16 -42.50 5.79
CA ALA A 9 -6.28 -41.74 4.90
C ALA A 9 -6.43 -40.23 5.13
N TRP A 10 -5.39 -39.45 4.79
CA TRP A 10 -5.40 -37.99 4.94
C TRP A 10 -6.58 -37.30 4.25
N SER A 11 -7.00 -37.80 3.08
CA SER A 11 -8.15 -37.28 2.35
C SER A 11 -9.45 -37.35 3.15
N TRP A 12 -9.65 -38.42 3.92
CA TRP A 12 -10.80 -38.60 4.79
C TRP A 12 -10.76 -37.60 5.94
N TRP A 13 -9.61 -37.48 6.63
CA TRP A 13 -9.44 -36.49 7.69
C TRP A 13 -9.68 -35.07 7.18
N LYS A 14 -9.12 -34.72 6.02
CA LYS A 14 -9.35 -33.42 5.38
C LYS A 14 -10.84 -33.17 5.13
N SER A 15 -11.58 -34.17 4.65
CA SER A 15 -13.02 -34.09 4.44
C SER A 15 -13.76 -33.84 5.77
N GLU A 16 -13.48 -34.62 6.80
CA GLU A 16 -14.12 -34.46 8.11
C GLU A 16 -13.84 -33.10 8.76
N MET A 17 -12.60 -32.62 8.66
CA MET A 17 -12.23 -31.28 9.14
C MET A 17 -13.02 -30.19 8.41
N ILE A 18 -13.16 -30.29 7.09
CA ILE A 18 -13.95 -29.35 6.28
C ILE A 18 -15.42 -29.43 6.68
N THR A 19 -16.00 -30.63 6.79
CA THR A 19 -17.40 -30.83 7.18
C THR A 19 -17.70 -30.21 8.56
N LYS A 20 -16.80 -30.42 9.52
CA LYS A 20 -17.00 -29.98 10.91
C LYS A 20 -16.80 -28.48 11.09
N TRP A 21 -15.80 -27.89 10.44
CA TRP A 21 -15.36 -26.52 10.72
C TRP A 21 -15.59 -25.52 9.59
N ALA A 22 -15.64 -25.95 8.33
CA ALA A 22 -15.90 -25.07 7.19
C ALA A 22 -17.41 -24.88 6.91
N ASN A 23 -18.18 -24.70 7.98
CA ASN A 23 -19.61 -24.40 7.90
C ASN A 23 -19.86 -23.02 7.26
N ASN A 24 -21.11 -22.76 6.86
CA ASN A 24 -21.49 -21.54 6.15
C ASN A 24 -21.14 -20.26 6.92
N SER A 25 -21.27 -20.26 8.24
CA SER A 25 -20.91 -19.11 9.09
C SER A 25 -19.41 -18.84 9.06
N TRP A 26 -18.57 -19.89 9.07
CA TRP A 26 -17.12 -19.73 8.94
C TRP A 26 -16.74 -19.21 7.54
N ARG A 27 -17.34 -19.76 6.48
CA ARG A 27 -17.10 -19.30 5.10
C ARG A 27 -17.46 -17.82 4.93
N PHE A 28 -18.63 -17.42 5.44
CA PHE A 28 -19.06 -16.02 5.43
C PHE A 28 -18.07 -15.11 6.16
N LYS A 29 -17.54 -15.53 7.32
CA LYS A 29 -16.49 -14.79 8.02
C LYS A 29 -15.21 -14.67 7.19
N MET A 30 -14.81 -15.74 6.51
CA MET A 30 -13.61 -15.73 5.65
C MET A 30 -13.79 -14.85 4.42
N ASP A 31 -14.96 -14.88 3.78
CA ASP A 31 -15.31 -13.99 2.66
C ASP A 31 -15.28 -12.52 3.12
N ASN A 32 -15.92 -12.18 4.24
CA ASN A 32 -15.87 -10.82 4.78
C ASN A 32 -14.45 -10.37 5.16
N ALA A 33 -13.63 -11.28 5.70
CA ALA A 33 -12.23 -10.99 6.01
C ALA A 33 -11.42 -10.75 4.73
N PHE A 34 -11.72 -11.47 3.65
CA PHE A 34 -11.12 -11.26 2.35
C PHE A 34 -11.54 -9.90 1.77
N GLU A 35 -12.83 -9.60 1.75
CA GLU A 35 -13.40 -8.37 1.16
C GLU A 35 -12.99 -7.10 1.92
N SER A 36 -12.79 -7.19 3.24
CA SER A 36 -12.31 -6.05 4.05
C SER A 36 -10.80 -5.80 3.94
N THR A 37 -10.02 -6.73 3.37
CA THR A 37 -8.59 -6.53 3.18
C THR A 37 -8.36 -5.70 1.91
N ILE A 38 -7.92 -4.46 2.06
CA ILE A 38 -7.57 -3.56 0.96
C ILE A 38 -6.05 -3.53 0.78
N PHE A 39 -5.59 -3.53 -0.47
CA PHE A 39 -4.17 -3.42 -0.81
C PHE A 39 -3.59 -2.06 -0.37
N ASN A 40 -2.41 -2.07 0.25
CA ASN A 40 -1.70 -0.86 0.64
C ASN A 40 -0.33 -0.79 -0.07
N SER A 41 -0.19 0.16 -1.01
CA SER A 41 1.04 0.29 -1.81
C SER A 41 2.31 0.70 -1.03
N GLU A 42 2.17 1.19 0.20
CA GLU A 42 3.32 1.56 1.05
C GLU A 42 3.82 0.38 1.88
N LYS A 43 2.94 -0.57 2.20
CA LYS A 43 3.23 -1.70 3.10
C LYS A 43 3.40 -3.01 2.34
N ASP A 44 2.59 -3.20 1.30
CA ASP A 44 2.44 -4.46 0.61
C ASP A 44 3.25 -4.49 -0.68
N LYS A 45 3.91 -5.62 -0.95
CA LYS A 45 4.51 -5.88 -2.25
C LYS A 45 3.43 -6.39 -3.21
N PRO A 46 3.18 -5.73 -4.36
CA PRO A 46 2.03 -6.04 -5.22
C PRO A 46 1.93 -7.51 -5.62
N LEU A 47 3.05 -8.08 -6.09
CA LEU A 47 3.09 -9.47 -6.55
C LEU A 47 2.79 -10.46 -5.44
N MET A 48 3.50 -10.34 -4.32
CA MET A 48 3.32 -11.23 -3.18
C MET A 48 1.89 -11.15 -2.66
N TRP A 49 1.37 -9.94 -2.55
CA TRP A 49 0.01 -9.71 -2.10
C TRP A 49 -1.02 -10.36 -3.04
N PHE A 50 -0.84 -10.21 -4.36
CA PHE A 50 -1.70 -10.82 -5.36
C PHE A 50 -1.70 -12.36 -5.26
N PHE A 51 -0.53 -13.00 -5.20
CA PHE A 51 -0.43 -14.45 -5.10
C PHE A 51 -1.02 -14.98 -3.79
N GLU A 52 -0.74 -14.34 -2.66
CA GLU A 52 -1.33 -14.71 -1.37
C GLU A 52 -2.86 -14.63 -1.41
N ARG A 53 -3.41 -13.59 -2.04
CA ARG A 53 -4.87 -13.46 -2.20
C ARG A 53 -5.44 -14.54 -3.12
N LYS A 54 -4.76 -14.84 -4.22
CA LYS A 54 -5.15 -15.90 -5.16
C LYS A 54 -5.20 -17.25 -4.47
N ASP A 55 -4.17 -17.60 -3.72
CA ASP A 55 -4.11 -18.88 -2.99
C ASP A 55 -5.22 -18.99 -1.95
N ARG A 56 -5.48 -17.90 -1.22
CA ARG A 56 -6.56 -17.86 -0.22
C ARG A 56 -7.94 -18.00 -0.86
N LEU A 57 -8.20 -17.32 -1.97
CA LEU A 57 -9.47 -17.45 -2.69
C LEU A 57 -9.65 -18.85 -3.30
N SER A 58 -8.59 -19.41 -3.89
CA SER A 58 -8.62 -20.74 -4.49
C SER A 58 -8.87 -21.82 -3.43
N ALA A 59 -8.36 -21.64 -2.21
CA ALA A 59 -8.62 -22.53 -1.08
C ALA A 59 -10.07 -22.41 -0.56
N LEU A 60 -10.65 -21.21 -0.56
CA LEU A 60 -12.03 -20.98 -0.11
C LEU A 60 -13.06 -21.41 -1.16
N HIS A 61 -12.76 -21.19 -2.44
CA HIS A 61 -13.66 -21.40 -3.57
C HIS A 61 -12.95 -22.20 -4.67
N PRO A 62 -12.71 -23.50 -4.48
CA PRO A 62 -11.93 -24.33 -5.41
C PRO A 62 -12.57 -24.48 -6.80
N ASN A 63 -13.86 -24.20 -6.94
CA ASN A 63 -14.61 -24.29 -8.19
C ASN A 63 -14.76 -22.93 -8.90
N MET A 64 -14.11 -21.87 -8.41
CA MET A 64 -14.17 -20.54 -9.00
C MET A 64 -13.20 -20.43 -10.18
N SER A 65 -13.63 -19.79 -11.27
CA SER A 65 -12.76 -19.56 -12.43
C SER A 65 -11.63 -18.59 -12.09
N ASP A 66 -10.48 -18.76 -12.76
CA ASP A 66 -9.34 -17.86 -12.59
C ASP A 66 -9.70 -16.39 -12.91
N THR A 67 -10.54 -16.15 -13.93
CA THR A 67 -11.04 -14.81 -14.26
C THR A 67 -11.82 -14.21 -13.10
N MET A 68 -12.71 -14.99 -12.47
CA MET A 68 -13.50 -14.52 -11.32
C MET A 68 -12.63 -14.26 -10.09
N ILE A 69 -11.61 -15.11 -9.86
CA ILE A 69 -10.62 -14.91 -8.81
C ILE A 69 -9.89 -13.59 -9.04
N ASN A 70 -9.36 -13.36 -10.24
CA ASN A 70 -8.64 -12.12 -10.57
C ASN A 70 -9.55 -10.90 -10.40
N MET A 71 -10.79 -10.95 -10.88
CA MET A 71 -11.77 -9.86 -10.72
C MET A 71 -12.09 -9.57 -9.24
N ARG A 72 -12.21 -10.59 -8.39
CA ARG A 72 -12.38 -10.39 -6.95
C ARG A 72 -11.17 -9.72 -6.32
N ILE A 73 -9.96 -10.16 -6.66
CA ILE A 73 -8.71 -9.55 -6.15
C ILE A 73 -8.59 -8.09 -6.60
N LEU A 74 -8.97 -7.77 -7.85
CA LEU A 74 -8.96 -6.39 -8.35
C LEU A 74 -9.81 -5.43 -7.52
N ARG A 75 -10.97 -5.87 -7.04
CA ARG A 75 -11.84 -5.06 -6.18
C ARG A 75 -11.15 -4.65 -4.88
N ASN A 76 -10.20 -5.45 -4.39
CA ASN A 76 -9.44 -5.11 -3.19
C ASN A 76 -8.33 -4.06 -3.42
N PHE A 77 -7.97 -3.75 -4.67
CA PHE A 77 -7.08 -2.62 -4.97
C PHE A 77 -7.83 -1.29 -4.90
N GLY A 78 -9.11 -1.30 -5.31
CA GLY A 78 -10.03 -0.18 -5.20
C GLY A 78 -9.67 1.07 -6.02
N GLY A 79 -10.67 1.92 -6.25
CA GLY A 79 -10.52 3.28 -6.76
C GLY A 79 -9.72 3.39 -8.06
N GLU A 80 -8.75 4.31 -8.06
CA GLU A 80 -7.92 4.63 -9.22
C GLU A 80 -6.98 3.47 -9.60
N LEU A 81 -6.52 2.68 -8.62
CA LEU A 81 -5.61 1.57 -8.87
C LEU A 81 -6.34 0.42 -9.56
N GLU A 82 -7.54 0.06 -9.10
CA GLU A 82 -8.40 -0.91 -9.77
C GLU A 82 -8.68 -0.49 -11.22
N HIS A 83 -9.08 0.77 -11.45
CA HIS A 83 -9.36 1.28 -12.79
C HIS A 83 -8.12 1.22 -13.69
N SER A 84 -6.96 1.68 -13.18
CA SER A 84 -5.71 1.70 -13.93
C SER A 84 -5.25 0.32 -14.36
N ILE A 85 -5.44 -0.70 -13.52
CA ILE A 85 -5.12 -2.09 -13.85
C ILE A 85 -6.09 -2.61 -14.90
N LYS A 86 -7.41 -2.40 -14.74
CA LYS A 86 -8.41 -2.81 -15.75
C LYS A 86 -8.14 -2.21 -17.12
N CYS A 87 -7.72 -0.95 -17.20
CA CYS A 87 -7.38 -0.32 -18.48
C CYS A 87 -6.17 -0.95 -19.19
N ARG A 88 -5.25 -1.58 -18.44
CA ARG A 88 -4.09 -2.29 -19.02
C ARG A 88 -4.39 -3.76 -19.34
N CYS A 89 -5.37 -4.33 -18.65
CA CYS A 89 -5.75 -5.74 -18.71
C CYS A 89 -7.08 -5.93 -19.45
N VAL A 90 -7.04 -5.88 -20.79
CA VAL A 90 -8.23 -6.15 -21.63
C VAL A 90 -8.49 -7.65 -21.66
N GLU A 91 -9.74 -8.07 -21.43
CA GLU A 91 -10.09 -9.49 -21.41
C GLU A 91 -10.01 -10.14 -22.82
N PRO A 92 -9.58 -11.41 -22.93
CA PRO A 92 -9.11 -12.28 -21.84
C PRO A 92 -7.68 -11.91 -21.40
N CYS A 93 -7.50 -11.71 -20.10
CA CYS A 93 -6.24 -11.28 -19.51
C CYS A 93 -5.67 -12.38 -18.61
N SER A 94 -4.41 -12.75 -18.84
CA SER A 94 -3.75 -13.80 -18.06
C SER A 94 -3.37 -13.32 -16.65
N LYS A 95 -3.04 -14.24 -15.75
CA LYS A 95 -2.55 -13.88 -14.41
C LYS A 95 -1.21 -13.12 -14.50
N GLU A 96 -0.37 -13.44 -15.48
CA GLU A 96 0.90 -12.77 -15.77
C GLU A 96 0.65 -11.33 -16.20
N ASP A 97 -0.35 -11.09 -17.06
CA ASP A 97 -0.70 -9.74 -17.50
C ASP A 97 -1.18 -8.87 -16.33
N TYR A 98 -2.02 -9.42 -15.45
CA TYR A 98 -2.44 -8.73 -14.22
C TYR A 98 -1.26 -8.42 -13.30
N SER A 99 -0.41 -9.40 -13.06
CA SER A 99 0.81 -9.28 -12.25
C SER A 99 1.73 -8.17 -12.79
N ASN A 100 2.02 -8.21 -14.09
CA ASN A 100 2.87 -7.23 -14.77
C ASN A 100 2.25 -5.83 -14.75
N ALA A 101 0.94 -5.70 -15.02
CA ALA A 101 0.26 -4.42 -15.00
C ALA A 101 0.25 -3.80 -13.59
N MET A 102 0.01 -4.60 -12.55
CA MET A 102 0.07 -4.15 -11.16
C MET A 102 1.45 -3.64 -10.79
N GLU A 103 2.50 -4.43 -11.08
CA GLU A 103 3.87 -4.05 -10.77
C GLU A 103 4.29 -2.79 -11.53
N ASP A 104 3.97 -2.69 -12.83
CA ASP A 104 4.23 -1.52 -13.66
C ASP A 104 3.55 -0.26 -13.11
N ILE A 105 2.25 -0.33 -12.81
CA ILE A 105 1.50 0.82 -12.26
C ILE A 105 2.10 1.26 -10.94
N ILE A 106 2.32 0.34 -10.01
CA ILE A 106 2.72 0.72 -8.64
C ILE A 106 4.17 1.19 -8.59
N THR A 107 5.04 0.67 -9.45
CA THR A 107 6.44 1.08 -9.53
C THR A 107 6.62 2.40 -10.29
N ARG A 108 5.90 2.60 -11.40
CA ARG A 108 6.09 3.76 -12.29
C ARG A 108 5.15 4.92 -12.00
N THR A 109 4.04 4.68 -11.31
CA THR A 109 3.06 5.71 -10.96
C THR A 109 2.99 5.90 -9.44
N ARG A 110 2.53 7.08 -8.99
CA ARG A 110 2.23 7.32 -7.57
C ARG A 110 0.80 6.88 -7.20
N ILE A 111 0.10 6.17 -8.09
CA ILE A 111 -1.28 5.72 -7.90
C ILE A 111 -1.33 4.68 -6.78
N GLY A 112 -2.27 4.86 -5.86
CA GLY A 112 -2.44 3.98 -4.69
C GLY A 112 -1.51 4.29 -3.51
N LYS A 113 -0.59 5.26 -3.61
CA LYS A 113 0.16 5.78 -2.46
C LYS A 113 -0.70 6.75 -1.70
N THR A 114 -0.95 6.48 -0.42
CA THR A 114 -1.55 7.47 0.44
C THR A 114 -0.59 8.65 0.54
N TRP A 115 -1.07 9.87 0.31
CA TRP A 115 -0.28 11.04 0.68
C TRP A 115 -0.24 11.03 2.21
N THR A 116 0.81 10.45 2.80
CA THR A 116 1.11 10.69 4.22
C THR A 116 1.22 12.20 4.33
N LYS A 117 0.20 12.83 4.94
CA LYS A 117 0.38 14.15 5.52
C LYS A 117 1.57 13.94 6.45
N ILE A 118 2.73 14.47 6.08
CA ILE A 118 3.84 14.65 7.00
C ILE A 118 3.16 15.22 8.25
N PRO A 119 3.26 14.59 9.43
CA PRO A 119 2.74 15.19 10.64
C PRO A 119 3.37 16.58 10.65
N MET A 120 2.54 17.61 10.47
CA MET A 120 3.00 18.96 10.62
C MET A 120 3.36 19.00 12.08
N GLU A 121 4.64 18.76 12.39
CA GLU A 121 5.14 18.76 13.77
C GLU A 121 4.71 20.12 14.30
N SER A 122 3.67 20.13 15.12
CA SER A 122 3.28 21.30 15.88
C SER A 122 4.28 21.44 17.01
N LYS A 123 5.56 21.61 16.68
CA LYS A 123 6.54 22.20 17.57
C LYS A 123 6.35 23.70 17.48
N MET A 124 5.19 24.18 17.94
CA MET A 124 5.14 25.52 18.52
C MET A 124 5.79 25.41 19.90
N VAL A 125 7.10 25.17 19.92
CA VAL A 125 7.92 25.68 21.01
C VAL A 125 7.89 27.18 20.81
N PRO A 126 7.42 27.99 21.77
CA PRO A 126 7.58 29.43 21.66
C PRO A 126 9.06 29.68 21.49
N LYS A 127 9.48 30.15 20.30
CA LYS A 127 10.80 30.74 20.15
C LYS A 127 10.79 31.91 21.12
N ILE A 128 11.41 31.75 22.29
CA ILE A 128 11.89 32.88 23.04
C ILE A 128 12.92 33.51 22.09
N TYR A 129 12.48 34.52 21.35
CA TYR A 129 13.38 35.38 20.62
C TYR A 129 14.23 36.04 21.70
N ARG A 130 15.44 35.50 21.92
CA ARG A 130 16.49 36.36 22.44
C ARG A 130 16.68 37.40 21.36
N GLU A 131 16.55 38.66 21.77
CA GLU A 131 16.78 39.81 20.91
C GLU A 131 18.27 39.78 20.55
N ASP A 132 18.62 39.02 19.51
CA ASP A 132 19.95 39.01 18.96
C ASP A 132 20.18 40.41 18.40
N ARG A 133 21.02 41.19 19.10
CA ARG A 133 21.45 42.52 18.68
C ARG A 133 21.83 42.47 17.20
N LYS A 134 21.07 43.21 16.40
CA LYS A 134 21.29 43.42 14.97
C LYS A 134 22.78 43.72 14.76
N PRO A 135 23.53 42.95 13.94
CA PRO A 135 24.92 43.30 13.67
C PRO A 135 24.97 44.68 13.01
N GLU A 136 25.76 45.58 13.57
CA GLU A 136 25.98 46.92 13.03
C GLU A 136 26.57 46.80 11.63
N ILE A 137 25.88 47.36 10.63
CA ILE A 137 26.35 47.41 9.25
C ILE A 137 27.54 48.37 9.22
N PRO A 138 28.74 47.96 8.79
CA PRO A 138 29.89 48.85 8.72
C PRO A 138 29.61 49.96 7.72
N VAL A 139 29.71 51.22 8.16
CA VAL A 139 29.57 52.37 7.28
C VAL A 139 30.80 52.44 6.37
N LEU A 140 30.64 52.08 5.08
CA LEU A 140 31.71 52.19 4.10
C LEU A 140 32.12 53.65 3.91
N LYS A 141 33.44 53.91 3.99
CA LYS A 141 34.06 55.21 3.76
C LYS A 141 34.78 55.21 2.40
N CYS A 142 34.76 56.34 1.70
CA CYS A 142 35.49 56.48 0.45
C CYS A 142 37.01 56.33 0.67
N HIS A 143 37.67 55.47 -0.11
CA HIS A 143 39.08 55.13 0.08
C HIS A 143 40.06 56.29 -0.22
N LYS A 144 39.60 57.34 -0.93
CA LYS A 144 40.42 58.52 -1.26
C LYS A 144 40.34 59.64 -0.23
N CYS A 145 39.19 59.86 0.41
CA CYS A 145 38.98 61.01 1.29
C CYS A 145 38.40 60.67 2.67
N GLY A 146 38.06 59.40 2.93
CA GLY A 146 37.58 58.92 4.22
C GLY A 146 36.18 59.40 4.62
N SER A 147 35.49 60.18 3.79
CA SER A 147 34.13 60.63 4.06
C SER A 147 33.08 59.59 3.64
N THR A 148 31.91 59.66 4.27
CA THR A 148 30.75 58.76 4.04
C THR A 148 29.70 59.36 3.10
N SER A 149 29.95 60.58 2.58
CA SER A 149 28.94 61.37 1.88
C SER A 149 28.82 61.10 0.38
N HIS A 150 29.74 60.34 -0.22
CA HIS A 150 29.63 59.92 -1.60
C HIS A 150 30.05 58.46 -1.74
N LEU A 151 29.21 57.71 -2.46
CA LEU A 151 29.50 56.36 -2.89
C LEU A 151 30.32 56.43 -4.16
N VAL A 152 31.29 55.53 -4.27
CA VAL A 152 32.28 55.44 -5.35
C VAL A 152 31.59 55.49 -6.71
N ASN A 153 31.74 56.61 -7.44
CA ASN A 153 31.37 56.66 -8.85
C ASN A 153 32.36 55.80 -9.63
N THR A 154 31.83 54.85 -10.40
CA THR A 154 32.51 54.25 -11.56
C THR A 154 32.89 55.31 -12.58
#